data_AF-A0AAJ2AKQ7-F1
#
_entry.id   AF-A0AAJ2AKQ7-F1
#
_cell.length_a   1.000
_cell.length_b   1.000
_cell.length_c   1.000
_cell.angle_alpha   90.00
_cell.angle_beta   90.00
_cell.angle_gamma   90.00
#
_symmetry.space_group_name_H-M   'P 1'
#
loop_
_entity.id
_entity.type
_entity.pdbx_description
1 polymer ?
#
loop_
_entity_poly.entity_id
_entity_poly.type
_entity_poly.pdbx_seq_one_letter_code
_entity_poly.pdbx_strand_id
1 'polypeptide(L)'
;MKTLSMIPALAIALAGCAAGGSQPGAPNLSAAQCRDLTALRNHAPLTRERNLSELAALERAGYDPSKFFDPYYPDDLHAAQRQVDIWYRTECPEARTN
;
A
#
# COMPACT_ATOMS: atom_id res chain seq x y z
N MET A 1 -29.46 12.27 65.78
CA MET A 1 -29.82 11.84 64.42
C MET A 1 -28.64 12.16 63.51
N LYS A 2 -28.21 11.14 62.75
CA LYS A 2 -27.11 11.12 61.75
C LYS A 2 -27.45 12.12 60.61
N THR A 3 -26.51 12.77 59.92
CA THR A 3 -25.76 12.16 58.80
C THR A 3 -24.46 12.91 58.49
N LEU A 4 -23.38 12.15 58.28
CA LEU A 4 -22.12 12.60 57.71
C LEU A 4 -22.27 12.81 56.20
N SER A 5 -21.83 13.95 55.68
CA SER A 5 -21.71 14.18 54.24
C SER A 5 -20.33 13.71 53.79
N MET A 6 -20.29 12.51 53.18
CA MET A 6 -19.12 12.00 52.47
C MET A 6 -19.12 12.55 51.05
N ILE A 7 -18.06 13.30 50.70
CA ILE A 7 -17.78 13.77 49.34
C ILE A 7 -17.22 12.58 48.55
N PRO A 8 -17.80 12.18 47.40
CA PRO A 8 -17.22 11.12 46.59
C PRO A 8 -16.08 11.70 45.74
N ALA A 9 -14.86 11.18 45.93
CA ALA A 9 -13.74 11.43 45.04
C ALA A 9 -13.97 10.66 43.72
N LEU A 10 -14.30 11.37 42.66
CA LEU A 10 -14.48 10.80 41.32
C LEU A 10 -13.12 10.74 40.62
N ALA A 11 -12.41 9.63 40.77
CA ALA A 11 -11.18 9.36 40.02
C ALA A 11 -11.54 8.91 38.60
N ILE A 12 -11.40 9.81 37.62
CA ILE A 12 -11.58 9.49 36.20
C ILE A 12 -10.28 8.82 35.71
N ALA A 13 -10.27 7.49 35.64
CA ALA A 13 -9.20 6.73 35.01
C ALA A 13 -9.44 6.67 33.49
N LEU A 14 -8.72 7.49 32.71
CA LEU A 14 -8.67 7.39 31.26
C LEU A 14 -7.65 6.30 30.86
N ALA A 15 -8.08 5.04 30.88
CA ALA A 15 -7.37 3.96 30.22
C ALA A 15 -7.93 3.79 28.80
N GLY A 16 -7.14 4.12 27.79
CA GLY A 16 -7.60 4.00 26.40
C GLY A 16 -6.53 4.28 25.35
N CYS A 17 -5.47 3.46 25.30
CA CYS A 17 -4.71 3.28 24.06
C CYS A 17 -5.18 1.96 23.42
N ALA A 18 -6.33 2.01 22.73
CA ALA A 18 -6.60 1.00 21.72
C ALA A 18 -5.70 1.32 20.52
N ALA A 19 -4.52 0.72 20.47
CA ALA A 19 -3.79 0.58 19.22
C ALA A 19 -4.62 -0.37 18.33
N GLY A 20 -5.67 0.18 17.72
CA GLY A 20 -6.42 -0.46 16.65
C GLY A 20 -5.49 -0.57 15.46
N GLY A 21 -4.64 -1.59 15.45
CA GLY A 21 -3.96 -2.00 14.23
C GLY A 21 -5.03 -2.51 13.28
N SER A 22 -5.53 -1.63 12.40
CA SER A 22 -6.22 -2.08 11.19
C SER A 22 -5.34 -3.14 10.56
N GLN A 23 -5.82 -4.38 10.51
CA GLN A 23 -5.09 -5.44 9.82
C GLN A 23 -4.83 -4.93 8.40
N PRO A 24 -3.57 -4.89 7.94
CA PRO A 24 -3.30 -4.50 6.57
C PRO A 24 -4.08 -5.46 5.68
N GLY A 25 -4.90 -4.91 4.77
CA GLY A 25 -5.50 -5.72 3.71
C GLY A 25 -4.40 -6.47 2.94
N ALA A 26 -4.80 -7.48 2.15
CA ALA A 26 -3.83 -8.19 1.32
C ALA A 26 -3.03 -7.18 0.46
N PRO A 27 -1.69 -7.32 0.39
CA PRO A 27 -0.87 -6.39 -0.37
C PRO A 27 -1.26 -6.41 -1.85
N ASN A 28 -1.06 -5.28 -2.53
CA ASN A 28 -1.29 -5.18 -3.95
C ASN A 28 -0.13 -5.80 -4.75
N LEU A 29 1.10 -5.70 -4.24
CA LEU A 29 2.28 -6.30 -4.82
C LEU A 29 2.67 -7.59 -4.09
N SER A 30 2.93 -8.64 -4.86
CA SER A 30 3.57 -9.84 -4.35
C SER A 30 5.06 -9.61 -4.04
N ALA A 31 5.64 -10.48 -3.21
CA ALA A 31 7.08 -10.43 -2.94
C ALA A 31 7.94 -10.59 -4.22
N ALA A 32 7.46 -11.36 -5.21
CA ALA A 32 8.14 -11.48 -6.50
C ALA A 32 8.10 -10.15 -7.27
N GLN A 33 6.93 -9.51 -7.33
CA GLN A 33 6.79 -8.19 -7.96
C GLN A 33 7.66 -7.13 -7.29
N CYS A 34 7.76 -7.11 -5.95
CA CYS A 34 8.67 -6.19 -5.27
C CYS A 34 10.13 -6.38 -5.68
N ARG A 35 10.62 -7.63 -5.77
CA ARG A 35 11.99 -7.90 -6.24
C ARG A 35 12.20 -7.50 -7.69
N ASP A 36 11.26 -7.82 -8.57
CA ASP A 36 11.38 -7.53 -10.00
C ASP A 36 11.33 -6.02 -10.28
N LEU A 37 10.39 -5.30 -9.66
CA LEU A 37 10.28 -3.84 -9.75
C LEU A 37 11.52 -3.14 -9.16
N THR A 38 12.09 -3.67 -8.07
CA THR A 38 13.36 -3.17 -7.52
C THR A 38 14.50 -3.35 -8.53
N ALA A 39 14.59 -4.52 -9.15
CA ALA A 39 15.61 -4.77 -10.17
C ALA A 39 15.46 -3.80 -11.36
N LEU A 40 14.23 -3.56 -11.83
CA LEU A 40 13.96 -2.60 -12.90
C LEU A 40 14.35 -1.17 -12.52
N ARG A 41 13.97 -0.69 -11.31
CA ARG A 41 14.38 0.63 -10.81
C ARG A 41 15.89 0.78 -10.66
N ASN A 42 16.59 -0.32 -10.38
CA ASN A 42 18.04 -0.37 -10.30
C ASN A 42 18.71 -0.64 -11.66
N HIS A 43 17.99 -0.41 -12.77
CA HIS A 43 18.49 -0.51 -14.13
C HIS A 43 19.02 -1.90 -14.50
N ALA A 44 18.51 -2.96 -13.86
CA ALA A 44 18.82 -4.31 -14.27
C ALA A 44 18.24 -4.58 -15.68
N PRO A 45 18.83 -5.52 -16.45
CA PRO A 45 18.34 -5.84 -17.78
C PRO A 45 16.85 -6.20 -17.82
N LEU A 46 16.13 -5.75 -18.84
CA LEU A 46 14.74 -6.15 -19.05
C LEU A 46 14.70 -7.65 -19.41
N THR A 47 13.98 -8.44 -18.63
CA THR A 47 13.68 -9.84 -18.94
C THR A 47 12.17 -10.01 -19.12
N ARG A 48 11.75 -11.12 -19.76
CA ARG A 48 10.33 -11.42 -19.95
C ARG A 48 9.60 -11.51 -18.62
N GLU A 49 10.23 -12.10 -17.62
CA GLU A 49 9.68 -12.27 -16.28
C GLU A 49 9.43 -10.92 -15.62
N ARG A 50 10.42 -10.01 -15.65
CA ARG A 50 10.29 -8.66 -15.09
C ARG A 50 9.22 -7.83 -15.80
N ASN A 51 9.15 -7.93 -17.13
CA ASN A 51 8.13 -7.25 -17.92
C ASN A 51 6.72 -7.74 -17.54
N LEU A 52 6.51 -9.06 -17.41
CA LEU A 52 5.22 -9.62 -16.97
C LEU A 52 4.89 -9.24 -15.52
N SER A 53 5.91 -9.13 -14.66
CA SER A 53 5.75 -8.71 -13.27
C SER A 53 5.22 -7.27 -13.17
N GLU A 54 5.81 -6.35 -13.95
CA GLU A 54 5.36 -4.96 -14.06
C GLU A 54 3.98 -4.86 -14.71
N LEU A 55 3.74 -5.60 -15.80
CA LEU A 55 2.45 -5.61 -16.47
C LEU A 55 1.32 -6.06 -15.53
N ALA A 56 1.53 -7.16 -14.79
CA ALA A 56 0.55 -7.65 -13.82
C ALA A 56 0.28 -6.63 -12.69
N ALA A 57 1.28 -5.83 -12.31
CA ALA A 57 1.10 -4.76 -11.34
C ALA A 57 0.28 -3.60 -11.93
N LEU A 58 0.53 -3.22 -13.19
CA LEU A 58 -0.21 -2.18 -13.90
C LEU A 58 -1.68 -2.59 -14.13
N GLU A 59 -1.92 -3.84 -14.55
CA GLU A 59 -3.27 -4.37 -14.71
C GLU A 59 -4.04 -4.35 -13.39
N ARG A 60 -3.38 -4.74 -12.29
CA ARG A 60 -3.97 -4.64 -10.95
C ARG A 60 -4.25 -3.20 -10.52
N ALA A 61 -3.45 -2.23 -10.99
CA ALA A 61 -3.66 -0.81 -10.80
C ALA A 61 -4.73 -0.21 -11.73
N GLY A 62 -5.33 -1.01 -12.61
CA GLY A 62 -6.45 -0.62 -13.46
C GLY A 62 -6.09 -0.29 -14.91
N TYR A 63 -4.84 -0.50 -15.33
CA TYR A 63 -4.47 -0.39 -16.75
C TYR A 63 -5.01 -1.59 -17.53
N ASP A 64 -5.61 -1.34 -18.69
CA ASP A 64 -6.08 -2.40 -19.57
C ASP A 64 -5.33 -2.35 -20.92
N PRO A 65 -4.31 -3.19 -21.11
CA PRO A 65 -3.53 -3.22 -22.35
C PRO A 65 -4.31 -3.77 -23.55
N SER A 66 -5.51 -4.34 -23.35
CA SER A 66 -6.32 -4.93 -24.43
C SER A 66 -7.16 -3.89 -25.19
N LYS A 67 -7.25 -2.65 -24.68
CA LYS A 67 -7.97 -1.55 -25.33
C LYS A 67 -7.27 -1.10 -26.60
N PHE A 68 -7.74 -1.59 -27.75
CA PHE A 68 -7.16 -1.26 -29.05
C PHE A 68 -7.34 0.22 -29.46
N PHE A 69 -8.46 0.84 -29.10
CA PHE A 69 -8.72 2.28 -29.29
C PHE A 69 -8.94 2.93 -27.92
N ASP A 70 -7.85 3.14 -27.18
CA ASP A 70 -7.90 3.83 -25.90
C ASP A 70 -7.80 5.35 -26.10
N PRO A 71 -8.89 6.13 -25.92
CA PRO A 71 -8.84 7.58 -26.04
C PRO A 71 -8.09 8.25 -24.89
N TYR A 72 -7.80 7.52 -23.81
CA TYR A 72 -7.09 8.01 -22.62
C TYR A 72 -5.64 7.54 -22.57
N TYR A 73 -5.12 6.90 -23.61
CA TYR A 73 -3.70 6.61 -23.69
C TYR A 73 -2.90 7.90 -23.97
N PRO A 74 -1.81 8.19 -23.23
CA PRO A 74 -1.15 7.36 -22.20
C PRO A 74 -1.56 7.69 -20.75
N ASP A 75 -2.56 8.53 -20.51
CA ASP A 75 -2.96 8.97 -19.17
C ASP A 75 -3.37 7.82 -18.24
N ASP A 76 -4.11 6.83 -18.74
CA ASP A 76 -4.50 5.63 -17.97
C ASP A 76 -3.26 4.82 -17.56
N LEU A 77 -2.28 4.66 -18.46
CA LEU A 77 -1.01 4.01 -18.15
C LEU A 77 -0.23 4.78 -17.08
N HIS A 78 -0.13 6.11 -17.21
CA HIS A 78 0.54 6.94 -16.22
C HIS A 78 -0.17 6.91 -14.86
N ALA A 79 -1.50 6.84 -14.84
CA ALA A 79 -2.27 6.70 -13.62
C ALA A 79 -1.98 5.38 -12.91
N ALA A 80 -1.99 4.26 -13.64
CA ALA A 80 -1.63 2.96 -13.10
C ALA A 80 -0.17 2.92 -12.61
N GLN A 81 0.77 3.51 -13.36
CA GLN A 81 2.17 3.58 -12.95
C GLN A 81 2.35 4.33 -11.63
N ARG A 82 1.69 5.49 -11.45
CA ARG A 82 1.72 6.23 -10.17
C ARG A 82 1.19 5.38 -9.02
N GLN A 83 0.15 4.59 -9.26
CA GLN A 83 -0.41 3.71 -8.26
C GLN A 83 0.56 2.57 -7.90
N VAL A 84 1.21 1.95 -8.89
CA VAL A 84 2.27 0.96 -8.67
C VAL A 84 3.45 1.56 -7.90
N ASP A 85 3.82 2.81 -8.18
CA ASP A 85 4.88 3.51 -7.44
C ASP A 85 4.51 3.76 -5.98
N ILE A 86 3.24 4.07 -5.69
CA ILE A 86 2.73 4.18 -4.31
C ILE A 86 2.85 2.82 -3.63
N TRP A 87 2.31 1.76 -4.22
CA TRP A 87 2.39 0.41 -3.66
C TRP A 87 3.83 -0.03 -3.43
N TYR A 88 4.72 0.23 -4.38
CA TYR A 88 6.13 -0.10 -4.24
C TYR A 88 6.75 0.53 -3.00
N ARG A 89 6.52 1.83 -2.78
CA ARG A 89 7.04 2.54 -1.60
C ARG A 89 6.44 2.06 -0.29
N THR A 90 5.16 1.66 -0.28
CA THR A 90 4.45 1.29 0.95
C THR A 90 4.54 -0.19 1.31
N GLU A 91 4.69 -1.06 0.31
CA GLU A 91 4.58 -2.52 0.48
C GLU A 91 5.93 -3.24 0.32
N CYS A 92 6.88 -2.71 -0.46
CA CYS A 92 8.14 -3.40 -0.73
C CYS A 92 9.23 -3.07 0.30
N PRO A 93 9.84 -4.07 0.95
CA PRO A 93 10.95 -3.86 1.88
C PRO A 93 12.15 -3.12 1.26
N GLU A 94 12.46 -3.40 -0.01
CA GLU A 94 13.60 -2.85 -0.73
C GLU A 94 13.50 -1.33 -0.93
N ALA A 95 12.28 -0.80 -1.00
CA ALA A 95 12.03 0.64 -1.10
C ALA A 95 12.41 1.42 0.18
N ARG A 96 12.61 0.72 1.30
CA ARG A 96 13.01 1.32 2.58
C ARG A 96 14.52 1.28 2.81
N THR A 97 15.24 0.47 2.03
CA THR A 97 16.69 0.25 2.18
C THR A 97 17.52 0.97 1.13
N ASN A 98 16.90 1.44 0.05
CA ASN A 98 17.49 2.29 -0.99
C ASN A 98 17.14 3.76 -0.76
#